data_AF-A0A8H8X0J5-F1
#
_entry.id   AF-A0A8H8X0J5-F1
#
_cell.length_a   1.000
_cell.length_b   1.000
_cell.length_c   1.000
_cell.angle_alpha   90.00
_cell.angle_beta   90.00
_cell.angle_gamma   90.00
#
_symmetry.space_group_name_H-M   'P 1'
#
loop_
_entity.id
_entity.type
_entity.pdbx_description
1 polymer ?
#
loop_
_entity_poly.entity_id
_entity_poly.type
_entity_poly.pdbx_seq_one_letter_code
_entity_poly.pdbx_strand_id
1 'polypeptide(L)' 'MPRHTSTLPAHARYALVTHVAELQAELASISCPRERRTIQAELKAAQARVAQLPPEG' A
#
# COMPACT_ATOMS: atom_id res chain seq x y z
N MET A 1 -21.12 -13.55 21.61
CA MET A 1 -20.74 -12.47 20.69
C MET A 1 -19.43 -12.87 20.01
N PRO A 2 -19.41 -13.37 18.77
CA PRO A 2 -18.15 -13.62 18.10
C PRO A 2 -17.59 -12.27 17.65
N ARG A 3 -16.44 -11.86 18.22
CA ARG A 3 -15.68 -10.73 17.72
C ARG A 3 -15.08 -11.16 16.38
N HIS A 4 -15.54 -10.57 15.29
CA HIS A 4 -14.89 -10.68 14.00
C HIS A 4 -13.49 -10.09 14.13
N THR A 5 -12.50 -10.95 14.39
CA THR A 5 -11.09 -10.61 14.18
C THR A 5 -10.88 -10.53 12.68
N SER A 6 -11.28 -9.39 12.11
CA SER A 6 -10.97 -9.00 10.72
C SER A 6 -9.50 -8.60 10.67
N THR A 7 -8.63 -9.48 11.16
CA THR A 7 -7.19 -9.35 11.03
C THR A 7 -6.89 -9.82 9.63
N LEU A 8 -6.59 -8.86 8.74
CA LEU A 8 -6.05 -9.19 7.43
C LEU A 8 -4.89 -10.19 7.62
N PRO A 9 -4.84 -11.29 6.85
CA PRO A 9 -3.76 -12.26 6.95
C PRO A 9 -2.41 -11.55 6.89
N ALA A 10 -1.44 -11.94 7.72
CA ALA A 10 -0.12 -11.28 7.78
C ALA A 10 0.55 -11.17 6.40
N HIS A 11 0.35 -12.18 5.54
CA HIS A 11 0.78 -12.17 4.15
C HIS A 11 0.17 -11.02 3.32
N ALA A 12 -1.12 -10.72 3.50
CA ALA A 12 -1.79 -9.64 2.78
C ALA A 12 -1.30 -8.25 3.24
N ARG A 13 -0.97 -8.10 4.53
CA ARG A 13 -0.33 -6.88 5.04
C ARG A 13 1.07 -6.72 4.46
N TYR A 14 1.87 -7.78 4.48
CA TYR A 14 3.22 -7.79 3.91
C TYR A 14 3.20 -7.42 2.43
N ALA A 15 2.34 -8.06 1.64
CA ALA A 15 2.18 -7.75 0.22
C ALA A 15 1.82 -6.27 -0.02
N LEU A 16 0.94 -5.69 0.80
CA LEU A 16 0.57 -4.29 0.66
C LEU A 16 1.73 -3.33 0.99
N VAL A 17 2.51 -3.62 2.04
CA VAL A 17 3.69 -2.81 2.41
C VAL A 17 4.78 -2.92 1.33
N THR A 18 5.03 -4.12 0.82
CA THR A 18 5.97 -4.34 -0.29
C THR A 18 5.54 -3.58 -1.53
N HIS A 19 4.25 -3.61 -1.87
CA HIS A 19 3.73 -2.87 -3.01
C HIS A 19 3.92 -1.35 -2.89
N VAL A 20 3.79 -0.79 -1.68
CA VAL A 20 4.12 0.63 -1.44
C VAL A 20 5.59 0.93 -1.73
N ALA A 21 6.50 0.03 -1.32
CA ALA A 21 7.93 0.20 -1.59
C ALA A 21 8.26 0.10 -3.09
N GLU A 22 7.60 -0.81 -3.82
CA GLU A 22 7.73 -0.94 -5.27
C GLU A 22 7.30 0.35 -5.97
N LEU A 23 6.12 0.90 -5.66
CA LEU A 23 5.63 2.15 -6.23
C LEU A 23 6.56 3.35 -5.93
N GLN A 24 7.17 3.38 -4.75
CA GLN A 24 8.18 4.41 -4.42
C GLN A 24 9.44 4.28 -5.27
N ALA A 25 9.92 3.05 -5.50
CA ALA A 25 11.07 2.79 -6.35
C ALA A 25 10.78 3.14 -7.82
N GLU A 26 9.59 2.81 -8.32
CA GLU A 26 9.15 3.19 -9.66
C GLU A 26 9.05 4.71 -9.83
N LEU A 27 8.53 5.44 -8.84
CA LEU A 27 8.50 6.91 -8.89
C LEU A 27 9.89 7.55 -8.94
N ALA A 28 10.89 6.91 -8.35
CA ALA A 28 12.26 7.40 -8.38
C ALA A 28 12.91 7.21 -9.75
N SER A 29 12.50 6.21 -10.53
CA SER A 29 13.07 5.90 -11.85
C SER A 29 12.29 6.51 -13.02
N ILE A 30 11.02 6.86 -12.83
CA ILE A 30 10.17 7.31 -13.94
C ILE A 30 10.43 8.77 -14.34
N SER A 31 10.59 8.98 -15.65
CA SER A 31 10.84 10.31 -16.23
C SER A 31 9.60 10.92 -16.88
N CYS A 32 8.62 10.09 -17.28
CA CYS A 32 7.40 10.55 -17.94
C CYS A 32 6.46 11.24 -16.93
N PRO A 33 6.08 12.52 -17.12
CA PRO A 33 5.22 13.24 -16.17
C PRO A 33 3.83 12.63 -16.01
N ARG A 34 3.29 12.02 -17.08
CA ARG A 34 1.96 11.40 -17.05
C ARG A 34 1.99 10.13 -16.21
N GLU A 35 2.95 9.25 -16.45
CA GLU A 35 3.11 8.01 -15.68
C GLU A 35 3.44 8.31 -14.23
N ARG A 36 4.30 9.30 -13.97
CA ARG A 36 4.59 9.78 -12.61
C ARG A 36 3.32 10.15 -11.84
N ARG A 37 2.38 10.87 -12.48
CA ARG A 37 1.10 11.24 -11.83
C ARG A 37 0.24 10.02 -11.53
N THR A 38 0.20 9.04 -12.44
CA THR A 38 -0.52 7.78 -12.25
C THR A 38 0.04 7.02 -11.04
N ILE A 39 1.36 6.79 -11.01
CA ILE A 39 2.02 6.06 -9.92
C ILE A 39 1.91 6.83 -8.59
N GLN A 40 1.95 8.17 -8.60
CA GLN A 40 1.68 8.97 -7.40
C GLN A 40 0.26 8.76 -6.86
N ALA A 41 -0.74 8.67 -7.73
CA ALA A 41 -2.12 8.40 -7.32
C ALA A 41 -2.26 6.98 -6.73
N GLU A 42 -1.62 6.00 -7.35
CA GLU A 42 -1.58 4.62 -6.86
C GLU A 42 -0.86 4.50 -5.53
N LEU A 43 0.29 5.16 -5.36
CA LEU A 43 1.04 5.21 -4.11
C LEU A 43 0.18 5.80 -2.98
N LYS A 44 -0.53 6.89 -3.26
CA LYS A 44 -1.43 7.52 -2.28
C LYS A 44 -2.57 6.57 -1.87
N ALA A 45 -3.14 5.84 -2.82
CA ALA A 45 -4.18 4.85 -2.53
C ALA A 45 -3.64 3.67 -1.70
N ALA A 46 -2.46 3.16 -2.05
CA ALA A 46 -1.80 2.07 -1.31
C ALA A 46 -1.44 2.49 0.12
N GLN A 47 -0.89 3.69 0.31
CA GLN A 47 -0.61 4.25 1.64
C GLN A 47 -1.87 4.43 2.49
N ALA A 48 -2.98 4.89 1.90
CA ALA A 48 -4.25 5.00 2.60
C ALA A 48 -4.78 3.64 3.07
N ARG A 49 -4.58 2.58 2.27
CA ARG A 49 -4.93 1.21 2.65
C ARG A 49 -4.04 0.68 3.77
N VAL A 50 -2.74 1.00 3.76
CA VAL A 50 -1.82 0.66 4.87
C VAL A 50 -2.24 1.35 6.16
N ALA A 51 -2.61 2.64 6.09
CA ALA A 51 -3.06 3.40 7.26
C ALA A 51 -4.36 2.88 7.88
N GLN A 52 -5.19 2.17 7.09
CA GLN A 52 -6.41 1.50 7.57
C GLN A 52 -6.13 0.11 8.16
N LEU A 53 -4.91 -0.43 8.02
CA LEU A 53 -4.54 -1.67 8.66
C LEU A 53 -4.48 -1.47 10.17
N PRO A 54 -5.07 -2.37 10.97
CA PRO A 54 -4.90 -2.32 12.42
C PRO A 54 -3.41 -2.43 12.76
N PRO A 55 -2.90 -1.65 13.74
CA PRO A 55 -1.59 -1.92 14.31
C PRO A 55 -1.57 -3.37 14.78
N GLU A 56 -0.47 -4.08 14.53
CA GLU A 56 -0.27 -5.46 15.00
C GLU A 56 -0.75 -5.57 16.46
N GLY A 57 -1.68 -6.49 16.71
CA GLY A 57 -2.15 -6.85 18.05
C GLY A 57 -1.46 -8.13 18.49
#